data_AF-T1I9E0-F1
#
_entry.id   AF-T1I9E0-F1
#
_cell.length_a   1.000
_cell.length_b   1.000
_cell.length_c   1.000
_cell.angle_alpha   90.00
_cell.angle_beta   90.00
_cell.angle_gamma   90.00
#
_symmetry.space_group_name_H-M   'P 1'
#
loop_
_entity.id
_entity.type
_entity.pdbx_description
1 polymer ?
#
loop_
_entity_poly.entity_id
_entity_poly.type
_entity_poly.pdbx_seq_one_letter_code
_entity_poly.pdbx_strand_id
1 'polypeptide(L)'
;TPNEPIVDFQIKLECLEDSVRSMDGGVIVAGDFNARAIEWGMTEPNSRGRRIMEMTARAGLEVLNTGSTTTFRRPGYGETIPDVSFATEGLVPRIREWRVIESYTGSDHQYIIFNVTEVPYAPCCSRVSPPRWNVSKLDKTQLISVVTAGQNIALSECECGNEQEKAEVIVEKAMHLLHDACEVSMPMKRPRHNKKRQYWWTDEIAQLRREALRLRRLSMRARANNRADAEIKAEERRMAKKRLRQAIKNSQAACWHKLCDEVEQDPWGRGYKVVMK
;
A
#
# COMPACT_ATOMS: atom_id res chain seq x y z
N THR A 1 -4.48 -6.85 -13.48
CA THR A 1 -5.95 -6.68 -13.64
C THR A 1 -6.61 -8.06 -13.62
N PRO A 2 -7.94 -8.21 -13.49
CA PRO A 2 -8.57 -9.53 -13.37
C PRO A 2 -8.30 -10.47 -14.55
N ASN A 3 -8.20 -9.91 -15.76
CA ASN A 3 -8.01 -10.64 -17.01
C ASN A 3 -6.55 -10.65 -17.49
N GLU A 4 -5.62 -10.27 -16.62
CA GLU A 4 -4.20 -10.26 -16.95
C GLU A 4 -3.69 -11.70 -17.10
N PRO A 5 -2.85 -11.99 -18.13
CA PRO A 5 -2.20 -13.28 -18.28
C PRO A 5 -1.49 -13.70 -16.99
N ILE A 6 -1.55 -15.00 -16.69
CA ILE A 6 -0.98 -15.54 -15.45
C ILE A 6 0.54 -15.30 -15.36
N VAL A 7 1.22 -15.21 -16.50
CA VAL A 7 2.67 -14.94 -16.61
C VAL A 7 2.99 -13.51 -16.16
N ASP A 8 2.27 -12.52 -16.66
CA ASP A 8 2.47 -11.11 -16.27
C ASP A 8 2.17 -10.89 -14.79
N PHE A 9 1.15 -11.59 -14.28
CA PHE A 9 0.84 -11.60 -12.86
C PHE A 9 1.98 -12.18 -12.02
N GLN A 10 2.58 -13.29 -12.47
CA GLN A 10 3.69 -13.93 -11.79
C GLN A 10 4.92 -13.00 -11.72
N ILE A 11 5.27 -12.33 -12.82
CA ILE A 11 6.38 -11.37 -12.84
C ILE A 11 6.16 -10.24 -11.83
N LYS A 12 4.93 -9.69 -11.78
CA LYS A 12 4.58 -8.65 -10.80
C LYS A 12 4.66 -9.14 -9.36
N LEU A 13 4.30 -10.40 -9.12
CA LEU A 13 4.37 -11.03 -7.81
C LEU A 13 5.82 -11.25 -7.36
N GLU A 14 6.70 -11.63 -8.27
CA GLU A 14 8.15 -11.76 -8.02
C GLU A 14 8.78 -10.40 -7.70
N CYS A 15 8.47 -9.35 -8.47
CA CYS A 15 8.92 -7.99 -8.16
C CYS A 15 8.43 -7.50 -6.78
N LEU A 16 7.21 -7.91 -6.38
CA LEU A 16 6.68 -7.61 -5.06
C LEU A 16 7.44 -8.37 -3.97
N GLU A 17 7.73 -9.66 -4.18
CA GLU A 17 8.53 -10.49 -3.27
C GLU A 17 9.92 -9.88 -3.05
N ASP A 18 10.62 -9.50 -4.11
CA ASP A 18 11.93 -8.83 -4.03
C ASP A 18 11.84 -7.50 -3.28
N SER A 19 10.78 -6.73 -3.53
CA SER A 19 10.53 -5.47 -2.83
C SER A 19 10.33 -5.69 -1.34
N VAL A 20 9.56 -6.70 -0.94
CA VAL A 20 9.31 -7.06 0.47
C VAL A 20 10.61 -7.52 1.13
N ARG A 21 11.38 -8.39 0.49
CA ARG A 21 12.66 -8.90 1.02
C ARG A 21 13.73 -7.81 1.17
N SER A 22 13.72 -6.81 0.31
CA SER A 22 14.66 -5.69 0.40
C SER A 22 14.33 -4.68 1.51
N MET A 23 13.15 -4.78 2.15
CA MET A 23 12.70 -3.86 3.20
C MET A 23 13.10 -4.37 4.59
N ASP A 24 13.77 -3.52 5.36
CA ASP A 24 14.06 -3.81 6.76
C ASP A 24 12.85 -3.50 7.66
N GLY A 25 12.64 -4.34 8.67
CA GLY A 25 11.61 -4.16 9.70
C GLY A 25 10.26 -4.78 9.35
N GLY A 26 9.22 -4.38 10.08
CA GLY A 26 7.87 -4.91 9.88
C GLY A 26 7.23 -4.34 8.62
N VAL A 27 6.83 -5.20 7.69
CA VAL A 27 6.20 -4.81 6.42
C VAL A 27 4.71 -5.15 6.45
N ILE A 28 3.88 -4.25 5.94
CA ILE A 28 2.46 -4.51 5.63
C ILE A 28 2.28 -4.35 4.12
N VAL A 29 1.73 -5.39 3.49
CA VAL A 29 1.35 -5.38 2.07
C VAL A 29 -0.16 -5.39 2.01
N ALA A 30 -0.79 -4.40 1.37
CA ALA A 30 -2.24 -4.37 1.21
C ALA A 30 -2.61 -3.86 -0.18
N GLY A 31 -3.54 -4.53 -0.85
CA GLY A 31 -3.98 -4.13 -2.18
C GLY A 31 -5.04 -5.04 -2.79
N ASP A 32 -5.45 -4.68 -4.00
CA ASP A 32 -6.35 -5.48 -4.82
C ASP A 32 -5.53 -6.48 -5.66
N PHE A 33 -5.60 -7.77 -5.29
CA PHE A 33 -4.88 -8.84 -5.96
C PHE A 33 -5.72 -9.54 -7.03
N ASN A 34 -7.04 -9.34 -7.04
CA ASN A 34 -7.98 -10.08 -7.89
C ASN A 34 -7.73 -11.60 -7.84
N ALA A 35 -7.59 -12.15 -6.64
CA ALA A 35 -7.26 -13.55 -6.39
C ALA A 35 -8.21 -14.16 -5.36
N ARG A 36 -8.38 -15.48 -5.41
CA ARG A 36 -9.24 -16.22 -4.49
C ARG A 36 -8.41 -17.26 -3.74
N ALA A 37 -8.47 -17.23 -2.40
CA ALA A 37 -7.91 -18.26 -1.55
C ALA A 37 -8.75 -18.39 -0.27
N ILE A 38 -8.68 -19.56 0.35
CA ILE A 38 -9.49 -19.92 1.52
C ILE A 38 -9.06 -19.10 2.74
N GLU A 39 -7.76 -18.81 2.80
CA GLU A 39 -7.05 -18.11 3.86
C GLU A 39 -7.55 -16.69 4.09
N TRP A 40 -8.16 -16.06 3.06
CA TRP A 40 -8.81 -14.76 3.19
C TRP A 40 -10.33 -14.80 2.98
N GLY A 41 -10.95 -15.96 3.17
CA GLY A 41 -12.41 -16.10 3.30
C GLY A 41 -13.17 -16.46 2.02
N MET A 42 -12.49 -16.90 0.97
CA MET A 42 -13.17 -17.44 -0.23
C MET A 42 -13.46 -18.93 -0.09
N THR A 43 -14.54 -19.41 -0.70
CA THR A 43 -14.89 -20.85 -0.67
C THR A 43 -14.02 -21.70 -1.59
N GLU A 44 -13.57 -21.13 -2.71
CA GLU A 44 -12.81 -21.84 -3.74
C GLU A 44 -11.56 -21.04 -4.12
N PRO A 45 -10.36 -21.65 -4.00
CA PRO A 45 -9.12 -21.01 -4.42
C PRO A 45 -8.99 -21.01 -5.95
N ASN A 46 -8.28 -20.02 -6.49
CA ASN A 46 -7.89 -19.98 -7.91
C ASN A 46 -6.36 -20.04 -8.09
N SER A 47 -5.89 -20.13 -9.34
CA SER A 47 -4.46 -20.19 -9.65
C SER A 47 -3.68 -18.98 -9.14
N ARG A 48 -4.28 -17.78 -9.18
CA ARG A 48 -3.68 -16.56 -8.64
C ARG A 48 -3.54 -16.61 -7.12
N GLY A 49 -4.57 -17.09 -6.41
CA GLY A 49 -4.54 -17.23 -4.95
C GLY A 49 -3.46 -18.19 -4.49
N ARG A 50 -3.32 -19.34 -5.17
CA ARG A 50 -2.24 -20.31 -4.87
C ARG A 50 -0.84 -19.69 -5.01
N ARG A 51 -0.58 -18.96 -6.10
CA ARG A 51 0.71 -18.28 -6.31
C ARG A 51 1.00 -17.22 -5.25
N ILE A 52 -0.02 -16.47 -4.84
CA ILE A 52 0.12 -15.50 -3.74
C ILE A 52 0.48 -16.23 -2.45
N MET A 53 -0.22 -17.32 -2.12
CA MET A 53 0.07 -18.10 -0.91
C MET A 53 1.50 -18.66 -0.91
N GLU A 54 1.97 -19.16 -2.06
CA GLU A 54 3.35 -19.61 -2.23
C GLU A 54 4.34 -18.46 -2.01
N MET A 55 4.11 -17.29 -2.61
CA MET A 55 4.96 -16.11 -2.41
C MET A 55 4.96 -15.66 -0.95
N THR A 56 3.79 -15.56 -0.29
CA THR A 56 3.71 -15.11 1.10
C THR A 56 4.44 -16.06 2.03
N ALA A 57 4.37 -17.37 1.80
CA ALA A 57 5.14 -18.36 2.53
C ALA A 57 6.66 -18.16 2.36
N ARG A 58 7.13 -17.92 1.12
CA ARG A 58 8.55 -17.64 0.85
C ARG A 58 9.04 -16.29 1.39
N ALA A 59 8.14 -15.33 1.57
CA ALA A 59 8.43 -13.98 2.04
C ALA A 59 8.23 -13.81 3.56
N GLY A 60 7.79 -14.83 4.29
CA GLY A 60 7.49 -14.74 5.72
C GLY A 60 6.32 -13.79 6.04
N LEU A 61 5.32 -13.76 5.15
CA LEU A 61 4.13 -12.93 5.28
C LEU A 61 2.93 -13.77 5.72
N GLU A 62 2.17 -13.26 6.68
CA GLU A 62 0.91 -13.84 7.14
C GLU A 62 -0.29 -13.03 6.63
N VAL A 63 -1.39 -13.74 6.35
CA VAL A 63 -2.66 -13.15 5.93
C VAL A 63 -3.34 -12.46 7.11
N LEU A 64 -3.69 -11.18 6.94
CA LEU A 64 -4.38 -10.39 7.97
C LEU A 64 -5.91 -10.41 7.84
N ASN A 65 -6.41 -10.80 6.67
CA ASN A 65 -7.85 -10.87 6.44
C ASN A 65 -8.50 -11.82 7.44
N THR A 66 -9.54 -11.37 8.13
CA THR A 66 -10.30 -12.19 9.07
C THR A 66 -11.76 -12.28 8.68
N GLY A 67 -12.33 -13.47 8.89
CA GLY A 67 -13.71 -13.78 8.52
C GLY A 67 -13.93 -13.86 7.02
N SER A 68 -15.21 -13.82 6.62
CA SER A 68 -15.67 -14.01 5.24
C SER A 68 -16.42 -12.79 4.69
N THR A 69 -16.20 -11.61 5.29
CA THR A 69 -16.89 -10.40 4.85
C THR A 69 -16.32 -9.94 3.50
N THR A 70 -17.21 -9.81 2.52
CA THR A 70 -16.84 -9.50 1.13
C THR A 70 -16.32 -8.07 0.98
N THR A 71 -15.14 -7.93 0.35
CA THR A 71 -14.49 -6.63 0.12
C THR A 71 -14.93 -6.00 -1.20
N PHE A 72 -15.46 -6.78 -2.13
CA PHE A 72 -16.07 -6.28 -3.36
C PHE A 72 -17.54 -6.69 -3.46
N ARG A 73 -18.43 -5.71 -3.65
CA ARG A 73 -19.88 -5.92 -3.77
C ARG A 73 -20.45 -5.11 -4.93
N ARG A 74 -20.96 -5.81 -5.94
CA ARG A 74 -21.68 -5.22 -7.07
C ARG A 74 -23.07 -5.83 -7.18
N PRO A 75 -24.15 -5.03 -7.21
CA PRO A 75 -25.51 -5.54 -7.37
C PRO A 75 -25.64 -6.41 -8.63
N GLY A 76 -26.14 -7.64 -8.49
CA GLY A 76 -26.34 -8.59 -9.60
C GLY A 76 -25.11 -9.43 -9.98
N TYR A 77 -23.99 -9.28 -9.28
CA TYR A 77 -22.79 -10.10 -9.46
C TYR A 77 -22.41 -10.80 -8.15
N GLY A 78 -21.58 -11.85 -8.24
CA GLY A 78 -21.06 -12.55 -7.07
C GLY A 78 -20.22 -11.62 -6.19
N GLU A 79 -20.42 -11.69 -4.87
CA GLU A 79 -19.58 -10.98 -3.92
C GLU A 79 -18.24 -11.70 -3.77
N THR A 80 -17.13 -10.96 -3.74
CA THR A 80 -15.78 -11.52 -3.72
C THR A 80 -14.87 -10.78 -2.74
N ILE A 81 -13.71 -11.38 -2.46
CA ILE A 81 -12.66 -10.81 -1.59
C ILE A 81 -11.36 -10.65 -2.40
N PRO A 82 -11.28 -9.68 -3.34
CA PRO A 82 -10.07 -9.46 -4.13
C PRO A 82 -9.02 -8.61 -3.38
N ASP A 83 -9.46 -7.81 -2.40
CA ASP A 83 -8.61 -6.98 -1.56
C ASP A 83 -8.01 -7.80 -0.39
N VAL A 84 -6.69 -7.95 -0.38
CA VAL A 84 -5.97 -8.79 0.60
C VAL A 84 -4.88 -7.97 1.29
N SER A 85 -4.70 -8.24 2.57
CA SER A 85 -3.69 -7.62 3.43
C SER A 85 -2.80 -8.70 4.04
N PHE A 86 -1.50 -8.47 4.04
CA PHE A 86 -0.47 -9.32 4.62
C PHE A 86 0.45 -8.52 5.54
N ALA A 87 1.07 -9.17 6.52
CA ALA A 87 2.18 -8.59 7.26
C ALA A 87 3.27 -9.61 7.57
N THR A 88 4.50 -9.13 7.76
CA THR A 88 5.59 -9.94 8.31
C THR A 88 5.22 -10.46 9.69
N GLU A 89 5.60 -11.71 10.00
CA GLU A 89 5.31 -12.42 11.26
C GLU A 89 5.48 -11.54 12.51
N GLY A 90 6.61 -10.84 12.65
CA GLY A 90 6.88 -9.98 13.82
C GLY A 90 5.94 -8.78 14.00
N LEU A 91 5.18 -8.41 12.97
CA LEU A 91 4.22 -7.29 13.00
C LEU A 91 2.78 -7.76 13.28
N VAL A 92 2.46 -9.02 13.00
CA VAL A 92 1.11 -9.59 13.16
C VAL A 92 0.54 -9.36 14.57
N PRO A 93 1.29 -9.58 15.68
CA PRO A 93 0.76 -9.35 17.04
C PRO A 93 0.38 -7.90 17.34
N ARG A 94 0.88 -6.95 16.54
CA ARG A 94 0.59 -5.51 16.66
C ARG A 94 -0.63 -5.09 15.85
N ILE A 95 -1.09 -5.93 14.94
CA ILE A 95 -2.24 -5.63 14.10
C ILE A 95 -3.51 -6.09 14.82
N ARG A 96 -4.42 -5.16 15.05
CA ARG A 96 -5.65 -5.38 15.82
C ARG A 96 -6.87 -4.91 15.05
N GLU A 97 -7.99 -5.54 15.36
CA GLU A 97 -9.33 -5.18 14.85
C GLU A 97 -9.44 -5.09 13.33
N TRP A 98 -8.76 -5.98 12.59
CA TRP A 98 -8.95 -6.08 11.15
C TRP A 98 -10.42 -6.34 10.85
N ARG A 99 -11.03 -5.47 10.04
CA ARG A 99 -12.42 -5.59 9.63
C ARG A 99 -12.68 -4.85 8.33
N VAL A 100 -13.64 -5.36 7.59
CA VAL A 100 -14.22 -4.66 6.44
C VAL A 100 -15.22 -3.63 6.95
N ILE A 101 -14.96 -2.34 6.70
CA ILE A 101 -15.93 -1.29 6.93
C ILE A 101 -16.89 -1.24 5.75
N GLU A 102 -18.11 -1.62 6.05
CA GLU A 102 -19.33 -1.46 5.26
C GLU A 102 -19.77 0.01 5.03
N SER A 103 -18.82 0.94 5.02
CA SER A 103 -19.05 2.35 4.80
C SER A 103 -19.10 2.66 3.30
N TYR A 104 -20.02 3.50 2.86
CA TYR A 104 -20.14 3.93 1.47
C TYR A 104 -18.90 4.72 1.02
N THR A 105 -18.21 4.17 0.02
CA THR A 105 -16.97 4.69 -0.56
C THR A 105 -17.21 5.39 -1.91
N GLY A 106 -18.36 5.14 -2.54
CA GLY A 106 -18.60 5.48 -3.94
C GLY A 106 -18.09 4.44 -4.94
N SER A 107 -17.37 3.42 -4.47
CA SER A 107 -16.86 2.26 -5.21
C SER A 107 -17.66 0.99 -4.87
N ASP A 108 -17.54 -0.02 -5.73
CA ASP A 108 -17.99 -1.38 -5.44
C ASP A 108 -17.07 -2.07 -4.41
N HIS A 109 -15.84 -1.54 -4.22
CA HIS A 109 -14.94 -1.96 -3.13
C HIS A 109 -15.32 -1.35 -1.77
N GLN A 110 -15.20 -2.16 -0.73
CA GLN A 110 -15.37 -1.81 0.67
C GLN A 110 -14.01 -1.44 1.29
N TYR A 111 -14.01 -0.56 2.30
CA TYR A 111 -12.77 -0.24 3.00
C TYR A 111 -12.38 -1.36 3.95
N ILE A 112 -11.08 -1.64 4.05
CA ILE A 112 -10.50 -2.46 5.11
C ILE A 112 -9.89 -1.49 6.13
N ILE A 113 -10.13 -1.75 7.42
CA ILE A 113 -9.46 -1.05 8.51
C ILE A 113 -8.85 -2.05 9.47
N PHE A 114 -7.69 -1.71 10.00
CA PHE A 114 -7.04 -2.35 11.13
C PHE A 114 -6.19 -1.30 11.84
N ASN A 115 -5.93 -1.54 13.13
CA ASN A 115 -5.09 -0.68 13.94
C ASN A 115 -3.72 -1.33 14.08
N VAL A 116 -2.66 -0.53 13.97
CA VAL A 116 -1.30 -0.99 14.28
C VAL A 116 -0.93 -0.39 15.62
N THR A 117 -0.84 -1.23 16.66
CA THR A 117 -0.44 -0.77 17.98
C THR A 117 1.07 -0.55 18.03
N GLU A 118 1.48 0.59 18.56
CA GLU A 118 2.83 0.79 19.04
C GLU A 118 2.90 0.17 20.43
N VAL A 119 3.72 -0.87 20.59
CA VAL A 119 4.13 -1.28 21.94
C VAL A 119 4.93 -0.11 22.50
N PRO A 120 4.70 0.36 23.75
CA PRO A 120 5.57 1.35 24.36
C PRO A 120 6.97 0.77 24.39
N TYR A 121 7.82 1.36 23.55
CA TYR A 121 9.18 0.94 23.34
C TYR A 121 9.94 1.21 24.65
N ALA A 122 10.39 0.18 25.36
CA ALA A 122 11.60 0.35 26.15
C ALA A 122 12.69 0.73 25.13
N PRO A 123 13.45 1.83 25.32
CA PRO A 123 14.39 2.32 24.33
C PRO A 123 15.61 1.41 24.22
N CYS A 124 15.44 0.24 23.63
CA CYS A 124 16.53 -0.53 23.06
C CYS A 124 16.74 -0.03 21.63
N CYS A 125 17.49 1.07 21.51
CA CYS A 125 18.07 1.58 20.27
C CYS A 125 17.05 1.79 19.13
N SER A 126 16.69 3.03 18.84
CA SER A 126 16.10 3.39 17.55
C SER A 126 16.91 2.73 16.43
N ARG A 127 16.41 1.64 15.84
CA ARG A 127 16.92 1.18 14.55
C ARG A 127 16.46 2.22 13.56
N VAL A 128 17.23 3.31 13.47
CA VAL A 128 17.27 4.14 12.27
C VAL A 128 17.46 3.14 11.15
N SER A 129 16.42 2.87 10.36
CA SER A 129 16.58 2.03 9.18
C SER A 129 17.77 2.59 8.43
N PRO A 130 18.80 1.77 8.14
CA PRO A 130 19.99 2.28 7.51
C PRO A 130 19.58 3.02 6.23
N PRO A 131 20.21 4.17 5.94
CA PRO A 131 19.85 4.96 4.78
C PRO A 131 19.87 4.08 3.53
N ARG A 132 18.74 4.02 2.81
CA ARG A 132 18.55 3.13 1.65
C ARG A 132 18.89 3.86 0.36
N TRP A 133 19.69 3.22 -0.49
CA TRP A 133 19.98 3.69 -1.84
C TRP A 133 18.72 3.76 -2.71
N ASN A 134 18.62 4.80 -3.53
CA ASN A 134 17.53 4.95 -4.48
C ASN A 134 17.85 4.29 -5.82
N VAL A 135 17.58 3.00 -5.93
CA VAL A 135 17.88 2.17 -7.12
C VAL A 135 17.27 2.71 -8.42
N SER A 136 16.16 3.46 -8.35
CA SER A 136 15.57 4.07 -9.55
C SER A 136 16.42 5.19 -10.16
N LYS A 137 17.42 5.69 -9.42
CA LYS A 137 18.39 6.71 -9.85
C LYS A 137 19.79 6.13 -10.05
N LEU A 138 19.90 4.81 -10.23
CA LEU A 138 21.19 4.15 -10.46
C LEU A 138 21.86 4.64 -11.74
N ASP A 139 23.06 5.19 -11.61
CA ASP A 139 23.98 5.41 -12.72
C ASP A 139 24.82 4.14 -12.95
N LYS A 140 24.42 3.35 -13.95
CA LYS A 140 25.09 2.10 -14.30
C LYS A 140 26.55 2.30 -14.72
N THR A 141 26.88 3.42 -15.35
CA THR A 141 28.23 3.67 -15.88
C THR A 141 29.22 3.91 -14.74
N GLN A 142 28.80 4.69 -13.74
CA GLN A 142 29.59 4.93 -12.55
C GLN A 142 29.75 3.66 -11.72
N LEU A 143 28.67 2.90 -11.52
CA LEU A 143 28.72 1.62 -10.81
C LEU A 143 29.75 0.66 -11.44
N ILE A 144 29.67 0.45 -12.76
CA ILE A 144 30.59 -0.43 -13.49
C ILE A 144 32.04 0.07 -13.35
N SER A 145 32.27 1.38 -13.52
CA SER A 145 33.62 1.94 -13.45
C SER A 145 34.30 1.68 -12.09
N VAL A 146 33.58 1.87 -10.99
CA VAL A 146 34.10 1.65 -9.63
C VAL A 146 34.35 0.17 -9.36
N VAL A 147 33.40 -0.71 -9.74
CA VAL A 147 33.56 -2.17 -9.56
C VAL A 147 34.75 -2.69 -10.37
N THR A 148 34.88 -2.29 -11.64
CA THR A 148 35.98 -2.74 -12.50
C THR A 148 37.33 -2.23 -11.99
N ALA A 149 37.41 -1.00 -11.47
CA ALA A 149 38.65 -0.46 -10.91
C ALA A 149 39.08 -1.17 -9.61
N GLY A 150 38.13 -1.55 -8.75
CA GLY A 150 38.43 -2.16 -7.45
C GLY A 150 38.46 -3.69 -7.43
N GLN A 151 38.04 -4.36 -8.50
CA GLN A 151 37.90 -5.83 -8.54
C GLN A 151 39.20 -6.58 -8.20
N ASN A 152 40.35 -6.09 -8.69
CA ASN A 152 41.65 -6.70 -8.42
C ASN A 152 42.08 -6.57 -6.95
N ILE A 153 41.65 -5.50 -6.29
CA ILE A 153 41.93 -5.25 -4.87
C ILE A 153 41.02 -6.14 -4.00
N ALA A 154 39.75 -6.31 -4.40
CA ALA A 154 38.80 -7.14 -3.67
C ALA A 154 39.15 -8.64 -3.72
N LEU A 155 39.71 -9.10 -4.84
CA LEU A 155 40.07 -10.52 -5.06
C LEU A 155 41.53 -10.84 -4.72
N SER A 156 42.31 -9.88 -4.20
CA SER A 156 43.70 -10.13 -3.84
C SER A 156 43.78 -11.17 -2.71
N GLU A 157 44.57 -12.22 -2.90
CA GLU A 157 44.81 -13.23 -1.87
C GLU A 157 45.53 -12.63 -0.66
N CYS A 158 45.14 -13.04 0.56
CA CYS A 158 45.94 -12.76 1.75
C CYS A 158 46.76 -14.00 2.12
N GLU A 159 48.06 -13.83 2.29
CA GLU A 159 48.98 -14.91 2.60
C GLU A 159 48.94 -15.33 4.07
N CYS A 160 48.35 -14.50 4.94
CA CYS A 160 48.19 -14.77 6.36
C CYS A 160 46.83 -15.39 6.70
N GLY A 161 46.83 -16.21 7.76
CA GLY A 161 45.62 -16.80 8.34
C GLY A 161 45.26 -18.19 7.82
N ASN A 162 44.34 -18.83 8.54
CA ASN A 162 43.68 -20.07 8.11
C ASN A 162 42.69 -19.79 6.96
N GLU A 163 42.23 -20.83 6.24
CA GLU A 163 41.31 -20.65 5.09
C GLU A 163 40.04 -19.85 5.42
N GLN A 164 39.56 -19.96 6.67
CA GLN A 164 38.40 -19.22 7.17
C GLN A 164 38.68 -17.72 7.22
N GLU A 165 39.79 -17.32 7.84
CA GLU A 165 40.23 -15.91 7.95
C GLU A 165 40.46 -15.30 6.56
N LYS A 166 41.01 -16.07 5.62
CA LYS A 166 41.20 -15.62 4.23
C LYS A 166 39.88 -15.32 3.54
N ALA A 167 38.88 -16.18 3.73
CA ALA A 167 37.56 -15.97 3.18
C ALA A 167 36.88 -14.72 3.78
N GLU A 168 37.01 -14.50 5.08
CA GLU A 168 36.47 -13.33 5.77
C GLU A 168 37.06 -12.02 5.22
N VAL A 169 38.38 -11.97 5.01
CA VAL A 169 39.06 -10.78 4.45
C VAL A 169 38.60 -10.48 3.01
N ILE A 170 38.41 -11.51 2.17
CA ILE A 170 37.90 -11.32 0.80
C ILE A 170 36.48 -10.78 0.84
N VAL A 171 35.62 -11.33 1.70
CA VAL A 171 34.24 -10.86 1.87
C VAL A 171 34.22 -9.40 2.33
N GLU A 172 35.06 -9.03 3.29
CA GLU A 172 35.15 -7.65 3.77
C GLU A 172 35.56 -6.67 2.66
N LYS A 173 36.58 -7.00 1.88
CA LYS A 173 37.02 -6.15 0.75
C LYS A 173 35.96 -6.05 -0.34
N ALA A 174 35.27 -7.15 -0.65
CA ALA A 174 34.18 -7.16 -1.62
C ALA A 174 33.00 -6.29 -1.15
N MET A 175 32.65 -6.37 0.14
CA MET A 175 31.58 -5.56 0.73
C MET A 175 31.92 -4.06 0.71
N HIS A 176 33.17 -3.68 1.01
CA HIS A 176 33.62 -2.29 0.89
C HIS A 176 33.54 -1.78 -0.56
N LEU A 177 34.02 -2.56 -1.53
CA LEU A 177 33.92 -2.19 -2.95
C LEU A 177 32.48 -1.98 -3.40
N LEU A 178 31.57 -2.87 -2.99
CA LEU A 178 30.14 -2.74 -3.31
C LEU A 178 29.50 -1.53 -2.65
N HIS A 179 29.89 -1.22 -1.42
CA HIS A 179 29.43 -0.02 -0.72
C HIS A 179 29.85 1.25 -1.47
N ASP A 180 31.13 1.38 -1.80
CA ASP A 180 31.67 2.55 -2.52
C ASP A 180 31.02 2.70 -3.91
N ALA A 181 30.84 1.58 -4.62
CA ALA A 181 30.15 1.57 -5.90
C ALA A 181 28.70 2.05 -5.76
N CYS A 182 27.99 1.63 -4.72
CA CYS A 182 26.62 2.08 -4.44
C CYS A 182 26.57 3.57 -4.08
N GLU A 183 27.55 4.07 -3.32
CA GLU A 183 27.62 5.46 -2.88
C GLU A 183 27.83 6.44 -4.02
N VAL A 184 28.70 6.10 -4.96
CA VAL A 184 28.94 6.92 -6.14
C VAL A 184 27.75 6.85 -7.11
N SER A 185 27.17 5.65 -7.29
CA SER A 185 26.17 5.43 -8.35
C SER A 185 24.72 5.74 -7.98
N MET A 186 24.40 5.91 -6.69
CA MET A 186 23.02 6.12 -6.23
C MET A 186 22.92 7.15 -5.10
N PRO A 187 21.91 8.03 -5.10
CA PRO A 187 21.61 8.87 -3.94
C PRO A 187 20.74 8.14 -2.91
N MET A 188 20.82 8.55 -1.64
CA MET A 188 19.95 8.03 -0.57
C MET A 188 18.48 8.47 -0.72
N LYS A 189 17.52 7.59 -0.36
CA LYS A 189 16.09 7.91 -0.31
C LYS A 189 15.78 8.89 0.81
N ARG A 190 15.02 9.94 0.49
CA ARG A 190 14.51 10.91 1.48
C ARG A 190 13.19 10.42 2.10
N PRO A 191 12.94 10.69 3.39
CA PRO A 191 11.65 10.41 4.03
C PRO A 191 10.51 11.14 3.30
N ARG A 192 9.37 10.46 3.10
CA ARG A 192 8.16 11.13 2.59
C ARG A 192 7.48 11.89 3.72
N HIS A 193 7.26 13.19 3.55
CA HIS A 193 6.44 13.99 4.46
C HIS A 193 4.94 13.64 4.33
N ASN A 194 4.19 13.83 5.42
CA ASN A 194 2.77 13.52 5.58
C ASN A 194 1.88 13.97 4.40
N LYS A 195 0.92 13.11 4.04
CA LYS A 195 -0.12 13.44 3.04
C LYS A 195 -0.94 14.64 3.53
N LYS A 196 -1.03 15.68 2.70
CA LYS A 196 -1.87 16.85 2.97
C LYS A 196 -3.35 16.48 2.89
N ARG A 197 -4.19 17.13 3.72
CA ARG A 197 -5.65 17.01 3.63
C ARG A 197 -6.13 17.48 2.26
N GLN A 198 -7.14 16.80 1.70
CA GLN A 198 -7.71 17.16 0.40
C GLN A 198 -8.37 18.53 0.47
N TYR A 199 -8.11 19.38 -0.52
CA TYR A 199 -8.48 20.80 -0.52
C TYR A 199 -10.00 21.05 -0.55
N TRP A 200 -10.79 20.09 -1.04
CA TRP A 200 -12.25 20.17 -1.19
C TRP A 200 -13.00 19.49 -0.03
N TRP A 201 -12.30 19.04 1.02
CA TRP A 201 -12.94 18.35 2.13
C TRP A 201 -13.50 19.33 3.16
N THR A 202 -14.81 19.26 3.42
CA THR A 202 -15.52 20.13 4.38
C THR A 202 -16.25 19.33 5.47
N ASP A 203 -16.61 19.99 6.57
CA ASP A 203 -17.39 19.36 7.64
C ASP A 203 -18.79 18.92 7.19
N GLU A 204 -19.40 19.65 6.25
CA GLU A 204 -20.65 19.27 5.59
C GLU A 204 -20.50 17.93 4.86
N ILE A 205 -19.45 17.78 4.05
CA ILE A 205 -19.15 16.52 3.34
C ILE A 205 -18.91 15.39 4.36
N ALA A 206 -18.24 15.67 5.48
CA ALA A 206 -18.04 14.70 6.54
C ALA A 206 -19.37 14.27 7.20
N GLN A 207 -20.29 15.19 7.44
CA GLN A 207 -21.63 14.92 7.97
C GLN A 207 -22.49 14.11 6.99
N LEU A 208 -22.58 14.55 5.72
CA LEU A 208 -23.30 13.85 4.66
C LEU A 208 -22.75 12.45 4.44
N ARG A 209 -21.43 12.29 4.56
CA ARG A 209 -20.80 10.96 4.53
C ARG A 209 -21.32 10.12 5.68
N ARG A 210 -21.23 10.58 6.94
CA ARG A 210 -21.74 9.85 8.12
C ARG A 210 -23.20 9.43 7.95
N GLU A 211 -24.04 10.30 7.41
CA GLU A 211 -25.46 10.00 7.19
C GLU A 211 -25.68 8.93 6.12
N ALA A 212 -25.00 9.06 4.98
CA ALA A 212 -25.02 8.03 3.94
C ALA A 212 -24.55 6.65 4.48
N LEU A 213 -23.59 6.65 5.42
CA LEU A 213 -23.16 5.41 6.10
C LEU A 213 -24.25 4.82 6.98
N ARG A 214 -24.97 5.66 7.74
CA ARG A 214 -26.07 5.26 8.62
C ARG A 214 -27.18 4.58 7.81
N LEU A 215 -27.64 5.23 6.75
CA LEU A 215 -28.73 4.72 5.90
C LEU A 215 -28.36 3.47 5.11
N ARG A 216 -27.09 3.32 4.69
CA ARG A 216 -26.60 2.05 4.11
C ARG A 216 -26.74 0.90 5.12
N ARG A 217 -26.29 1.09 6.36
CA ARG A 217 -26.38 0.06 7.41
C ARG A 217 -27.84 -0.34 7.69
N LEU A 218 -28.76 0.63 7.71
CA LEU A 218 -30.19 0.36 7.88
C LEU A 218 -30.78 -0.43 6.69
N SER A 219 -30.47 -0.01 5.46
CA SER A 219 -30.93 -0.71 4.24
C SER A 219 -30.38 -2.13 4.12
N MET A 220 -29.13 -2.37 4.51
CA MET A 220 -28.52 -3.71 4.51
C MET A 220 -29.18 -4.64 5.54
N ARG A 221 -29.53 -4.15 6.75
CA ARG A 221 -30.20 -4.96 7.79
C ARG A 221 -31.66 -5.26 7.46
N ALA A 222 -32.37 -4.31 6.84
CA ALA A 222 -33.79 -4.47 6.50
C ALA A 222 -34.06 -5.56 5.46
N ARG A 223 -33.09 -5.83 4.57
CA ARG A 223 -33.16 -6.90 3.58
C ARG A 223 -33.32 -8.30 4.18
N ALA A 224 -32.99 -8.50 5.46
CA ALA A 224 -33.15 -9.77 6.15
C ALA A 224 -34.59 -10.02 6.67
N ASN A 225 -35.39 -8.97 6.88
CA ASN A 225 -36.61 -9.07 7.70
C ASN A 225 -37.92 -8.68 6.98
N ASN A 226 -37.93 -7.69 6.07
CA ASN A 226 -39.18 -7.25 5.39
C ASN A 226 -38.90 -6.51 4.06
N ARG A 227 -39.57 -6.91 2.97
CA ARG A 227 -39.36 -6.40 1.60
C ARG A 227 -39.81 -4.95 1.40
N ALA A 228 -40.93 -4.54 2.01
CA ALA A 228 -41.44 -3.16 1.88
C ALA A 228 -40.56 -2.14 2.62
N ASP A 229 -40.13 -2.48 3.84
CA ASP A 229 -39.20 -1.68 4.64
C ASP A 229 -37.80 -1.61 3.99
N ALA A 230 -37.36 -2.69 3.34
CA ALA A 230 -36.11 -2.71 2.58
C ALA A 230 -36.12 -1.75 1.38
N GLU A 231 -37.27 -1.55 0.73
CA GLU A 231 -37.42 -0.65 -0.42
C GLU A 231 -37.37 0.82 0.00
N ILE A 232 -38.08 1.19 1.06
CA ILE A 232 -38.03 2.55 1.65
C ILE A 232 -36.59 2.91 2.03
N LYS A 233 -35.91 2.04 2.79
CA LYS A 233 -34.52 2.28 3.21
C LYS A 233 -33.54 2.28 2.04
N ALA A 234 -33.83 1.54 0.96
CA ALA A 234 -33.02 1.57 -0.25
C ALA A 234 -33.13 2.93 -0.98
N GLU A 235 -34.31 3.54 -0.99
CA GLU A 235 -34.53 4.87 -1.55
C GLU A 235 -33.89 5.97 -0.70
N GLU A 236 -34.04 5.92 0.63
CA GLU A 236 -33.35 6.85 1.54
C GLU A 236 -31.83 6.82 1.34
N ARG A 237 -31.27 5.61 1.22
CA ARG A 237 -29.85 5.40 0.90
C ARG A 237 -29.48 6.01 -0.46
N ARG A 238 -30.33 5.84 -1.49
CA ARG A 238 -30.12 6.40 -2.83
C ARG A 238 -30.10 7.93 -2.79
N MET A 239 -31.01 8.54 -2.03
CA MET A 239 -31.09 9.98 -1.86
C MET A 239 -29.90 10.55 -1.08
N ALA A 240 -29.49 9.93 0.02
CA ALA A 240 -28.30 10.34 0.78
C ALA A 240 -27.01 10.23 -0.06
N LYS A 241 -26.90 9.19 -0.88
CA LYS A 241 -25.82 9.01 -1.86
C LYS A 241 -25.77 10.17 -2.87
N LYS A 242 -26.92 10.58 -3.39
CA LYS A 242 -27.04 11.71 -4.33
C LYS A 242 -26.60 13.01 -3.67
N ARG A 243 -27.05 13.29 -2.44
CA ARG A 243 -26.67 14.48 -1.67
C ARG A 243 -25.16 14.56 -1.44
N LEU A 244 -24.53 13.48 -0.98
CA LEU A 244 -23.08 13.43 -0.77
C LEU A 244 -22.29 13.71 -2.06
N ARG A 245 -22.68 13.08 -3.17
CA ARG A 245 -22.03 13.31 -4.48
C ARG A 245 -22.18 14.76 -4.92
N GLN A 246 -23.36 15.35 -4.74
CA GLN A 246 -23.60 16.73 -5.09
C GLN A 246 -22.77 17.70 -4.24
N ALA A 247 -22.67 17.48 -2.93
CA ALA A 247 -21.86 18.30 -2.04
C ALA A 247 -20.36 18.25 -2.39
N ILE A 248 -19.84 17.06 -2.73
CA ILE A 248 -18.46 16.91 -3.20
C ILE A 248 -18.25 17.68 -4.51
N LYS A 249 -19.16 17.53 -5.49
CA LYS A 249 -19.08 18.24 -6.77
C LYS A 249 -19.13 19.76 -6.58
N ASN A 250 -20.03 20.24 -5.73
CA ASN A 250 -20.18 21.66 -5.41
C ASN A 250 -18.94 22.20 -4.71
N SER A 251 -18.38 21.48 -3.73
CA SER A 251 -17.17 21.92 -3.04
C SER A 251 -15.96 21.93 -3.96
N GLN A 252 -15.83 20.94 -4.85
CA GLN A 252 -14.76 20.93 -5.86
C GLN A 252 -14.90 22.11 -6.81
N ALA A 253 -16.11 22.40 -7.31
CA ALA A 253 -16.38 23.54 -8.16
C ALA A 253 -16.10 24.89 -7.45
N ALA A 254 -16.53 25.03 -6.19
CA ALA A 254 -16.26 26.22 -5.39
C ALA A 254 -14.75 26.42 -5.14
N CYS A 255 -14.02 25.35 -4.82
CA CYS A 255 -12.57 25.42 -4.68
C CYS A 255 -11.88 25.77 -6.00
N TRP A 256 -12.42 25.31 -7.14
CA TRP A 256 -11.93 25.65 -8.46
C TRP A 256 -12.17 27.13 -8.79
N HIS A 257 -13.39 27.64 -8.60
CA HIS A 257 -13.70 29.05 -8.79
C HIS A 257 -12.84 29.95 -7.92
N LYS A 258 -12.68 29.61 -6.63
CA LYS A 258 -11.78 30.36 -5.74
C LYS A 258 -10.34 30.37 -6.24
N LEU A 259 -9.86 29.26 -6.81
CA LEU A 259 -8.53 29.21 -7.39
C LEU A 259 -8.41 30.10 -8.64
N CYS A 260 -9.44 30.15 -9.48
CA CYS A 260 -9.50 31.06 -10.63
C CYS A 260 -9.47 32.52 -10.17
N ASP A 261 -10.29 32.89 -9.19
CA ASP A 261 -10.33 34.25 -8.62
C ASP A 261 -8.96 34.63 -8.00
N GLU A 262 -8.30 33.68 -7.30
CA GLU A 262 -6.96 33.87 -6.75
C GLU A 262 -5.91 34.12 -7.85
N VAL A 263 -6.04 33.49 -9.02
CA VAL A 263 -5.12 33.70 -10.17
C VAL A 263 -5.34 35.05 -10.82
N GLU A 264 -6.58 35.53 -10.90
CA GLU A 264 -6.88 36.87 -11.43
C GLU A 264 -6.30 37.97 -10.53
N GLN A 265 -6.24 37.75 -9.21
CA GLN A 265 -5.70 38.71 -8.24
C GLN A 265 -4.18 38.61 -8.07
N ASP A 266 -3.63 37.38 -8.03
CA ASP A 266 -2.20 37.11 -7.90
C ASP A 266 -1.78 36.01 -8.89
N PRO A 267 -1.32 36.41 -10.09
CA PRO A 267 -0.88 35.48 -11.13
C PRO A 267 0.29 34.58 -10.68
N TRP A 268 1.08 34.99 -9.68
CA TRP A 268 2.24 34.24 -9.16
C TRP A 268 1.94 33.48 -7.86
N GLY A 269 0.67 33.50 -7.43
CA GLY A 269 0.21 32.95 -6.18
C GLY A 269 0.03 31.43 -6.20
N ARG A 270 -1.11 30.97 -5.69
CA ARG A 270 -1.37 29.53 -5.52
C ARG A 270 -1.55 28.81 -6.85
N GLY A 271 -2.21 29.44 -7.83
CA GLY A 271 -2.42 28.83 -9.14
C GLY A 271 -1.11 28.53 -9.87
N TYR A 272 -0.18 29.49 -9.90
CA TYR A 272 1.17 29.29 -10.45
C TYR A 272 1.92 28.11 -9.78
N LYS A 273 1.86 28.03 -8.44
CA LYS A 273 2.48 26.93 -7.67
C LYS A 273 1.85 25.56 -7.92
N VAL A 274 0.61 25.51 -8.40
CA VAL A 274 -0.05 24.25 -8.78
C VAL A 274 0.46 23.76 -10.13
N VAL A 275 0.73 24.67 -11.07
CA VAL A 275 1.23 24.33 -12.43
C VAL A 275 2.73 24.01 -12.42
N MET A 276 3.53 24.72 -11.62
CA MET A 276 5.00 24.60 -11.60
C MET A 276 5.54 23.46 -10.72
N LYS A 277 4.67 22.57 -10.21
CA LYS A 277 5.02 21.44 -9.36
C LYS A 277 5.07 20.13 -10.13
#